data_AF-X1PBM8-F1
#
_entry.id   AF-X1PBM8-F1
#
_cell.length_a   1.000
_cell.length_b   1.000
_cell.length_c   1.000
_cell.angle_alpha   90.00
_cell.angle_beta   90.00
_cell.angle_gamma   90.00
#
_symmetry.space_group_name_H-M   'P 1'
#
loop_
_entity.id
_entity.type
_entity.pdbx_description
1 polymer ?
#
loop_
_entity_poly.entity_id
_entity_poly.type
_entity_poly.pdbx_seq_one_letter_code
_entity_poly.pdbx_strand_id
1 'polypeptide(L)' 'IQKFLSSPEARRKHWQMLSESGLIMEAEPDPAHYAIASLERLGKLDCVITQNVDNLHQKAGVPGDKVFELHGNMQWVVCL' A
#
# COMPACT_ATOMS: atom_id res chain seq x y z
N ILE A 1 -7.24 -9.37 -12.76
CA ILE A 1 -8.68 -9.02 -12.62
C ILE A 1 -9.65 -10.07 -13.19
N GLN A 2 -9.38 -10.73 -14.33
CA GLN A 2 -10.33 -11.66 -14.99
C GLN A 2 -10.93 -12.73 -14.06
N LYS A 3 -10.09 -13.40 -13.23
CA LYS A 3 -10.55 -14.38 -12.23
C LYS A 3 -11.42 -13.78 -11.12
N PHE A 4 -11.18 -12.52 -10.74
CA PHE A 4 -12.03 -11.83 -9.78
C PHE A 4 -13.41 -11.54 -10.39
N LEU A 5 -13.45 -11.17 -11.68
CA LEU A 5 -14.70 -10.86 -12.38
C LEU A 5 -15.49 -12.10 -12.82
N SER A 6 -14.87 -13.29 -12.85
CA SER A 6 -15.48 -14.48 -13.46
C SER A 6 -16.73 -14.99 -12.73
N SER A 7 -16.86 -14.78 -11.42
CA SER A 7 -18.07 -15.14 -10.68
C SER A 7 -18.22 -14.41 -9.33
N PRO A 8 -19.43 -14.31 -8.77
CA PRO A 8 -19.64 -13.80 -7.42
C PRO A 8 -18.85 -14.59 -6.36
N GLU A 9 -18.74 -15.91 -6.50
CA GLU A 9 -18.04 -16.79 -5.57
C GLU A 9 -16.52 -16.51 -5.57
N ALA A 10 -15.94 -16.24 -6.74
CA ALA A 10 -14.54 -15.85 -6.86
C ALA A 10 -14.25 -14.52 -6.13
N ARG A 11 -15.16 -13.54 -6.24
CA ARG A 11 -15.07 -12.28 -5.47
C ARG A 11 -15.16 -12.51 -3.97
N ARG A 12 -16.17 -13.28 -3.51
CA ARG A 12 -16.34 -13.59 -2.08
C ARG A 12 -15.10 -14.25 -1.50
N LYS A 13 -14.55 -15.26 -2.19
CA LYS A 13 -13.33 -15.95 -1.74
C LYS A 13 -12.12 -15.01 -1.67
N HIS A 14 -11.96 -14.11 -2.64
CA HIS A 14 -10.87 -13.15 -2.64
C HIS A 14 -10.99 -12.17 -1.47
N TRP A 15 -12.18 -11.61 -1.24
CA TRP A 15 -12.43 -10.71 -0.10
C TRP A 15 -12.24 -11.40 1.25
N GLN A 16 -12.69 -12.64 1.38
CA GLN A 16 -12.48 -13.43 2.60
C GLN A 16 -10.98 -13.61 2.89
N MET A 17 -10.19 -13.99 1.88
CA MET A 17 -8.73 -14.13 2.02
C MET A 17 -8.07 -12.83 2.46
N LEU A 18 -8.47 -11.68 1.89
CA LEU A 18 -7.95 -10.37 2.28
C LEU A 18 -8.35 -9.99 3.72
N SER A 19 -9.58 -10.30 4.13
CA SER A 19 -10.06 -10.01 5.49
C SER A 19 -9.37 -10.88 6.55
N GLU A 20 -9.00 -12.11 6.22
CA GLU A 20 -8.36 -13.05 7.14
C GLU A 20 -6.84 -12.83 7.25
N SER A 21 -6.23 -12.12 6.31
CA SER A 21 -4.78 -11.88 6.26
C SER A 21 -4.32 -10.68 7.09
N GLY A 22 -4.99 -10.41 8.22
CA GLY A 22 -4.88 -9.22 9.09
C GLY A 22 -3.47 -8.74 9.49
N LEU A 23 -2.42 -9.56 9.27
CA LEU A 23 -1.01 -9.21 9.45
C LEU A 23 -0.57 -7.94 8.69
N ILE A 24 -1.20 -7.61 7.56
CA ILE A 24 -0.82 -6.43 6.75
C ILE A 24 -1.29 -5.12 7.42
N MET A 25 -2.42 -5.11 8.11
CA MET A 25 -2.98 -3.86 8.66
C MET A 25 -2.18 -3.32 9.85
N GLU A 26 -1.57 -4.22 10.63
CA GLU A 26 -0.78 -3.88 11.83
C GLU A 26 0.71 -3.71 11.55
N ALA A 27 1.15 -3.83 10.29
CA ALA A 27 2.56 -3.68 9.94
C ALA A 27 3.05 -2.25 10.26
N GLU A 28 4.20 -2.18 10.91
CA GLU A 28 4.91 -0.94 11.21
C GLU A 28 6.10 -0.74 10.27
N PRO A 29 6.49 0.52 9.97
CA PRO A 29 7.64 0.77 9.12
C PRO A 29 8.93 0.23 9.75
N ASP A 30 9.81 -0.30 8.90
CA ASP A 30 11.14 -0.74 9.29
C ASP A 30 12.20 0.39 9.11
N PRO A 31 13.46 0.17 9.50
CA PRO A 31 14.53 1.17 9.34
C PRO A 31 14.72 1.70 7.91
N ALA A 32 14.42 0.92 6.87
CA ALA A 32 14.55 1.36 5.49
C ALA A 32 13.50 2.42 5.15
N HIS A 33 12.26 2.25 5.61
CA HIS A 33 11.20 3.25 5.45
C HIS A 33 11.57 4.57 6.14
N TYR A 34 12.10 4.49 7.37
CA TYR A 34 12.54 5.69 8.12
C TYR A 34 13.77 6.36 7.49
N ALA A 35 14.67 5.61 6.87
CA ALA A 35 15.79 6.17 6.12
C ALA A 35 15.30 7.00 4.92
N ILE A 36 14.31 6.51 4.19
CA ILE A 36 13.68 7.24 3.06
C ILE A 36 13.01 8.52 3.56
N ALA A 37 12.23 8.45 4.64
CA ALA A 37 11.63 9.64 5.26
C ALA A 37 12.69 10.64 5.74
N SER A 38 13.89 10.19 6.12
CA SER A 38 15.00 11.07 6.47
C SER A 38 15.57 11.80 5.25
N LEU A 39 15.66 11.15 4.09
CA LEU A 39 16.05 11.81 2.84
C LEU A 39 15.06 12.91 2.45
N GLU A 40 13.77 12.68 2.68
CA GLU A 40 12.71 13.67 2.48
C GLU A 40 12.92 14.90 3.38
N ARG A 41 13.08 14.70 4.69
CA ARG A 41 13.33 15.79 5.66
C ARG A 41 14.60 16.59 5.36
N LEU A 42 15.60 15.96 4.75
CA LEU A 42 16.84 16.61 4.34
C LEU A 42 16.73 17.36 3.00
N GLY A 43 15.57 17.33 2.34
CA GLY A 43 15.36 17.93 1.02
C GLY A 43 16.11 17.20 -0.11
N LYS A 44 16.43 15.92 0.09
CA LYS A 44 17.21 15.09 -0.86
C LYS A 44 16.35 14.06 -1.61
N LEU A 45 15.05 14.06 -1.38
CA LEU A 45 14.10 13.15 -2.01
C LEU A 45 13.06 13.96 -2.79
N ASP A 46 13.01 13.73 -4.10
CA ASP A 46 11.96 14.29 -4.95
C ASP A 46 10.63 13.56 -4.70
N CYS A 47 10.64 12.23 -4.81
CA CYS A 47 9.48 11.37 -4.56
C CYS A 47 9.87 9.92 -4.30
N VAL A 48 8.89 9.13 -3.85
CA VAL A 48 8.95 7.66 -3.76
C VAL A 48 8.00 7.09 -4.80
N ILE A 49 8.50 6.23 -5.68
CA ILE A 49 7.66 5.40 -6.55
C ILE A 49 7.69 3.98 -5.98
N THR A 50 6.52 3.44 -5.61
CA THR A 50 6.44 2.14 -4.96
C THR A 50 5.47 1.20 -5.67
N GLN A 51 5.80 -0.09 -5.66
CA GLN A 51 4.92 -1.18 -6.08
C GLN A 51 4.11 -1.74 -4.89
N ASN A 52 4.45 -1.33 -3.68
CA ASN A 52 3.78 -1.78 -2.46
C ASN A 52 2.41 -1.13 -2.33
N VAL A 53 1.54 -1.77 -1.55
CA VAL A 53 0.13 -1.37 -1.36
C VAL A 53 -0.22 -1.17 0.13
N ASP A 54 0.81 -0.97 0.98
CA ASP A 54 0.77 -1.12 2.45
C ASP A 54 0.79 0.19 3.26
N ASN A 55 1.05 1.33 2.62
CA ASN A 55 1.23 2.65 3.25
C ASN A 55 2.43 2.81 4.21
N LEU A 56 3.42 1.91 4.20
CA LEU A 56 4.53 1.99 5.17
C LEU A 56 5.45 3.21 4.94
N HIS A 57 5.57 3.72 3.72
CA HIS A 57 6.32 4.96 3.47
C HIS A 57 5.63 6.18 4.08
N GLN A 58 4.31 6.26 3.97
CA GLN A 58 3.49 7.32 4.53
C GLN A 58 3.53 7.24 6.06
N LYS A 59 3.35 6.04 6.64
CA LYS A 59 3.49 5.82 8.08
C LYS A 59 4.87 6.23 8.62
N ALA A 60 5.94 6.02 7.84
CA ALA A 60 7.30 6.44 8.21
C ALA A 60 7.53 7.97 8.14
N GLY A 61 6.58 8.72 7.57
CA GLY A 61 6.61 10.18 7.50
C GLY A 61 6.96 10.78 6.14
N VAL A 62 6.92 10.02 5.05
CA VAL A 62 6.97 10.60 3.70
C VAL A 62 5.61 11.26 3.40
N PRO A 63 5.55 12.53 2.96
CA PRO A 63 4.30 13.18 2.56
C PRO A 63 3.55 12.38 1.49
N GLY A 64 2.25 12.23 1.64
CA GLY A 64 1.44 11.38 0.75
C GLY A 64 1.43 11.85 -0.71
N ASP A 65 1.58 13.16 -0.95
CA ASP A 65 1.70 13.75 -2.28
C ASP A 65 3.05 13.50 -2.97
N LYS A 66 4.02 12.93 -2.23
CA LYS A 66 5.32 12.48 -2.75
C LYS A 66 5.43 10.95 -2.87
N VAL A 67 4.39 10.19 -2.55
CA VAL A 67 4.36 8.74 -2.72
C VAL A 67 3.46 8.37 -3.89
N PHE A 68 4.04 7.81 -4.94
CA PHE A 68 3.35 7.39 -6.15
C PHE A 68 3.22 5.86 -6.15
N GLU A 69 1.98 5.40 -5.99
CA GLU A 69 1.64 3.99 -5.82
C GLU A 69 1.28 3.37 -7.17
N LEU A 70 2.18 2.55 -7.73
CA LEU A 70 2.01 1.97 -9.06
C LEU A 70 0.88 0.94 -9.14
N HIS A 71 0.60 0.27 -8.02
CA HIS A 71 -0.38 -0.82 -7.95
C HIS A 71 -1.65 -0.45 -7.18
N GLY A 72 -1.83 0.84 -6.84
CA GLY A 72 -2.90 1.31 -5.96
C GLY A 72 -2.62 1.03 -4.49
N ASN A 73 -3.67 0.92 -3.68
CA ASN A 73 -3.56 0.86 -2.23
C ASN A 73 -4.58 -0.11 -1.61
N MET A 74 -4.23 -0.77 -0.51
CA MET A 74 -5.15 -1.64 0.23
C MET A 74 -6.13 -0.89 1.14
N GLN A 75 -5.97 0.42 1.36
CA GLN A 75 -6.86 1.22 2.21
C GLN A 75 -8.15 1.67 1.54
N TRP A 76 -8.23 1.57 0.21
CA TRP A 76 -9.42 1.96 -0.52
C TRP A 76 -9.80 0.90 -1.54
N VAL A 77 -11.05 1.00 -2.00
CA VAL A 77 -11.64 0.07 -2.96
C VAL A 77 -12.34 0.88 -4.04
N VAL A 78 -12.37 0.31 -5.25
CA VAL A 78 -13.13 0.87 -6.37
C VAL A 78 -14.30 -0.04 -6.70
N CYS A 79 -15.45 0.56 -6.99
CA CYS A 79 -16.58 -0.15 -7.58
C CYS A 79 -16.28 -0.40 -9.07
N LEU A 80 -16.62 -1.59 -9.57
CA LEU A 80 -16.43 -2.00 -10.95
C LEU A 80 -17.77 -2.06 -11.69
#